data_AF-A0A6B2LL67-F1
#
_entry.id   AF-A0A6B2LL67-F1
#
_cell.length_a   1.000
_cell.length_b   1.000
_cell.length_c   1.000
_cell.angle_alpha   90.00
_cell.angle_beta   90.00
_cell.angle_gamma   90.00
#
_symmetry.space_group_name_H-M   'P 1'
#
loop_
_entity.id
_entity.type
_entity.pdbx_description
1 polymer ?
#
loop_
_entity_poly.entity_id
_entity_poly.type
_entity_poly.pdbx_seq_one_letter_code
_entity_poly.pdbx_strand_id
1 'polypeptide(L)'
;MKKKYQGYLLDPTAMMRLRSACERAKIRLCLSPEVDIQIDSLFEGVEFHTTITADRFEELNLELLKKCTRIVEDILEKEKLKKKQIHEVILTGGGANMKVQEILQNFFNGKDLNQSIPPEEVIAHGAAIMAAVLVKRDKQMQELLDVEPEEYNTFELTPEQVDAMVKEAEMYKEVASSMDVDDLD
;
A
#
# COMPACT_ATOMS: atom_id res chain seq x y z
N MET A 1 -8.27 6.30 35.15
CA MET A 1 -7.74 6.83 33.87
C MET A 1 -8.67 6.62 32.65
N LYS A 2 -9.43 5.52 32.54
CA LYS A 2 -10.30 5.25 31.36
C LYS A 2 -11.47 6.22 31.08
N LYS A 3 -11.94 7.00 32.06
CA LYS A 3 -13.09 7.91 31.89
C LYS A 3 -12.77 9.27 31.26
N LYS A 4 -11.50 9.71 31.23
CA LYS A 4 -11.13 11.06 30.75
C LYS A 4 -11.08 11.17 29.21
N TYR A 5 -11.07 10.04 28.52
CA TYR A 5 -10.84 9.96 27.09
C TYR A 5 -12.02 9.31 26.32
N GLN A 6 -13.25 9.30 26.84
CA GLN A 6 -14.37 8.70 26.07
C GLN A 6 -15.01 9.67 25.07
N GLY A 7 -14.86 10.99 25.26
CA GLY A 7 -15.46 12.00 24.38
C GLY A 7 -14.76 12.20 23.03
N TYR A 8 -13.44 11.97 22.95
CA TYR A 8 -12.68 12.25 21.72
C TYR A 8 -13.06 11.31 20.54
N LEU A 9 -13.55 10.10 20.84
CA LEU A 9 -13.99 9.15 19.80
C LEU A 9 -15.19 9.68 19.00
N LEU A 10 -15.94 10.62 19.58
CA LEU A 10 -17.10 11.27 18.98
C LEU A 10 -16.74 12.59 18.29
N ASP A 11 -15.52 13.12 18.50
CA ASP A 11 -15.04 14.32 17.81
C ASP A 11 -14.23 13.95 16.55
N PRO A 12 -14.73 14.27 15.35
CA PRO A 12 -14.01 14.00 14.11
C PRO A 12 -12.63 14.65 14.05
N THR A 13 -12.48 15.84 14.67
CA THR A 13 -11.21 16.59 14.62
C THR A 13 -10.15 15.92 15.47
N ALA A 14 -10.48 15.56 16.71
CA ALA A 14 -9.60 14.78 17.59
C ALA A 14 -9.20 13.45 16.94
N MET A 15 -10.15 12.74 16.33
CA MET A 15 -9.88 11.49 15.63
C MET A 15 -8.96 11.66 14.42
N MET A 16 -9.13 12.72 13.63
CA MET A 16 -8.22 13.03 12.53
C MET A 16 -6.80 13.28 13.02
N ARG A 17 -6.62 14.11 14.07
CA ARG A 17 -5.30 14.39 14.66
C ARG A 17 -4.63 13.12 15.17
N LEU A 18 -5.38 12.27 15.87
CA LEU A 18 -4.90 10.99 16.36
C LEU A 18 -4.47 10.06 15.21
N ARG A 19 -5.30 9.92 14.17
CA ARG A 19 -4.99 9.10 13.00
C ARG A 19 -3.72 9.58 12.29
N SER A 20 -3.58 10.89 12.07
CA SER A 20 -2.38 11.45 11.44
C SER A 20 -1.13 11.24 12.28
N ALA A 21 -1.23 11.32 13.61
CA ALA A 21 -0.12 11.03 14.51
C ALA A 21 0.25 9.54 14.49
N CYS A 22 -0.74 8.64 14.52
CA CYS A 22 -0.54 7.20 14.41
C CYS A 22 0.07 6.81 13.05
N GLU A 23 -0.33 7.44 11.95
CA GLU A 23 0.24 7.18 10.62
C GLU A 23 1.73 7.55 10.57
N ARG A 24 2.10 8.72 11.10
CA ARG A 24 3.52 9.12 11.22
C ARG A 24 4.29 8.15 12.12
N ALA A 25 3.69 7.72 13.23
CA ALA A 25 4.31 6.77 14.13
C ALA A 25 4.53 5.42 13.44
N LYS A 26 3.53 4.91 12.70
CA LYS A 26 3.64 3.69 11.89
C LYS A 26 4.80 3.75 10.91
N ILE A 27 4.95 4.85 10.17
CA ILE A 27 6.05 5.04 9.22
C ILE A 27 7.41 4.99 9.94
N ARG A 28 7.53 5.65 11.11
CA ARG A 28 8.76 5.66 11.91
C ARG A 28 9.08 4.31 12.54
N LEU A 29 8.07 3.55 12.96
CA LEU A 29 8.23 2.21 13.52
C LEU A 29 8.85 1.22 12.53
N CYS A 30 8.81 1.50 11.22
CA CYS A 30 9.54 0.70 10.23
C CYS A 30 11.07 0.79 10.38
N LEU A 31 11.57 1.87 11.00
CA LEU A 31 13.01 2.18 11.09
C LEU A 31 13.51 2.26 12.53
N SER A 32 12.61 2.29 13.51
CA SER A 32 12.92 2.49 14.92
C SER A 32 12.15 1.50 15.79
N PRO A 33 12.79 0.89 16.80
CA PRO A 33 12.15 -0.11 17.66
C PRO A 33 11.04 0.51 18.55
N GLU A 34 11.06 1.82 18.74
CA GLU A 34 10.14 2.55 19.60
C GLU A 34 9.91 3.97 19.05
N VAL A 35 8.69 4.48 19.20
CA VAL A 35 8.30 5.83 18.76
C VAL A 35 7.37 6.47 19.80
N ASP A 36 7.70 7.70 20.19
CA ASP A 36 6.83 8.55 21.00
C ASP A 36 5.78 9.26 20.13
N ILE A 37 4.54 9.20 20.59
CA ILE A 37 3.38 9.86 19.99
C ILE A 37 2.92 10.95 20.95
N GLN A 38 3.20 12.19 20.59
CA GLN A 38 2.72 13.38 21.28
C GLN A 38 1.72 14.14 20.41
N ILE A 39 0.59 14.51 21.00
CA ILE A 39 -0.44 15.36 20.38
C ILE A 39 -0.85 16.42 21.39
N ASP A 40 -0.52 17.67 21.07
CA ASP A 40 -0.95 18.81 21.86
C ASP A 40 -2.45 19.05 21.66
N SER A 41 -3.19 19.23 22.75
CA SER A 41 -4.63 19.51 22.73
C SER A 41 -5.42 18.53 21.84
N LEU A 42 -5.41 17.24 22.19
CA LEU A 42 -6.15 16.20 21.47
C LEU A 42 -7.66 16.44 21.56
N PHE A 43 -8.18 16.68 22.76
CA PHE A 43 -9.60 16.94 23.01
C PHE A 43 -9.77 17.81 24.25
N GLU A 44 -10.57 18.88 24.16
CA GLU A 44 -10.84 19.82 25.27
C GLU A 44 -9.58 20.33 25.99
N GLY A 45 -8.50 20.60 25.25
CA GLY A 45 -7.23 21.08 25.82
C GLY A 45 -6.40 20.01 26.53
N VAL A 46 -6.82 18.74 26.50
CA VAL A 46 -6.05 17.62 27.06
C VAL A 46 -4.99 17.17 26.08
N GLU A 47 -3.74 17.17 26.52
CA GLU A 47 -2.60 16.61 25.78
C GLU A 47 -2.63 15.08 25.81
N PHE A 48 -2.15 14.47 24.73
CA PHE A 48 -1.98 13.03 24.61
C PHE A 48 -0.51 12.70 24.40
N HIS A 49 -0.01 11.79 25.24
CA HIS A 49 1.35 11.27 25.16
C HIS A 49 1.31 9.76 25.38
N THR A 50 1.86 9.01 24.45
CA THR A 50 2.07 7.57 24.58
C THR A 50 3.29 7.16 23.80
N THR A 51 3.90 6.06 24.19
CA THR A 51 4.98 5.44 23.44
C THR A 51 4.47 4.11 22.87
N ILE A 52 4.87 3.78 21.65
CA ILE A 52 4.57 2.50 21.02
C ILE A 52 5.86 1.84 20.53
N THR A 53 6.00 0.56 20.81
CA THR A 53 7.12 -0.26 20.34
C THR A 53 6.73 -1.03 19.08
N ALA A 54 7.74 -1.39 18.27
CA ALA A 54 7.55 -2.24 17.09
C ALA A 54 6.88 -3.56 17.47
N ASP A 55 7.36 -4.25 18.51
CA ASP A 55 6.77 -5.49 19.01
C ASP A 55 5.28 -5.34 19.36
N ARG A 56 4.91 -4.23 20.02
CA ARG A 56 3.52 -3.98 20.39
C ARG A 56 2.66 -3.70 19.16
N PHE A 57 3.18 -2.96 18.19
CA PHE A 57 2.50 -2.73 16.92
C PHE A 57 2.29 -4.03 16.14
N GLU A 58 3.28 -4.92 16.13
CA GLU A 58 3.18 -6.24 15.51
C GLU A 58 2.12 -7.10 16.20
N GLU A 59 2.11 -7.16 17.52
CA GLU A 59 1.11 -7.90 18.30
C GLU A 59 -0.32 -7.42 17.97
N LEU A 60 -0.52 -6.11 17.85
CA LEU A 60 -1.81 -5.51 17.51
C LEU A 60 -2.29 -5.89 16.09
N ASN A 61 -1.37 -6.12 15.15
CA ASN A 61 -1.67 -6.40 13.75
C ASN A 61 -1.52 -7.88 13.37
N LEU A 62 -1.07 -8.74 14.29
CA LEU A 62 -0.72 -10.13 14.00
C LEU A 62 -1.86 -10.92 13.37
N GLU A 63 -3.09 -10.75 13.86
CA GLU A 63 -4.27 -11.42 13.32
C GLU A 63 -4.63 -10.96 11.90
N LEU A 64 -4.35 -9.69 11.56
CA LEU A 64 -4.54 -9.19 10.20
C LEU A 64 -3.49 -9.79 9.26
N LEU A 65 -2.22 -9.83 9.70
CA LEU A 65 -1.11 -10.40 8.92
C LEU A 65 -1.33 -11.89 8.64
N LYS A 66 -1.79 -12.66 9.62
CA LYS A 66 -2.16 -14.07 9.42
C LYS A 66 -3.28 -14.26 8.39
N LYS A 67 -4.29 -13.38 8.40
CA LYS A 67 -5.36 -13.41 7.39
C LYS A 67 -4.81 -13.17 5.99
N CYS A 68 -3.88 -12.22 5.83
CA CYS A 68 -3.21 -11.98 4.55
C CYS A 68 -2.46 -13.23 4.06
N THR A 69 -1.69 -13.88 4.93
CA THR A 69 -0.98 -15.13 4.58
C THR A 69 -1.93 -16.26 4.20
N ARG A 70 -3.06 -16.39 4.89
CA ARG A 70 -4.08 -17.40 4.58
C ARG A 70 -4.69 -17.20 3.19
N ILE A 71 -4.95 -15.96 2.79
CA ILE A 71 -5.45 -15.67 1.42
C ILE A 71 -4.44 -16.17 0.37
N VAL A 72 -3.14 -16.00 0.61
CA VAL A 72 -2.10 -16.52 -0.30
C VAL A 72 -2.11 -18.05 -0.33
N GLU A 73 -2.31 -18.74 0.80
CA GLU A 73 -2.46 -20.20 0.84
C GLU A 73 -3.69 -20.67 0.06
N ASP A 74 -4.84 -20.03 0.28
CA ASP A 74 -6.10 -20.39 -0.38
C ASP A 74 -5.97 -20.23 -1.91
N ILE A 75 -5.30 -19.19 -2.40
CA ILE A 75 -5.01 -18.98 -3.83
C ILE A 75 -4.08 -20.07 -4.37
N LEU A 76 -3.00 -20.40 -3.66
CA LEU A 76 -2.09 -21.47 -4.07
C LEU A 76 -2.79 -22.82 -4.14
N GLU A 77 -3.69 -23.11 -3.21
CA GLU A 77 -4.48 -24.34 -3.20
C GLU A 77 -5.49 -24.37 -4.37
N LYS A 78 -6.19 -23.26 -4.62
CA LYS A 78 -7.12 -23.13 -5.75
C LYS A 78 -6.43 -23.40 -7.09
N GLU A 79 -5.25 -22.82 -7.29
CA GLU A 79 -4.43 -22.98 -8.49
C GLU A 79 -3.63 -24.29 -8.51
N LYS A 80 -3.71 -25.11 -7.44
CA LYS A 80 -2.96 -26.36 -7.25
C LYS A 80 -1.44 -26.16 -7.39
N LEU A 81 -0.94 -24.99 -7.02
CA LEU A 81 0.46 -24.62 -7.06
C LEU A 81 1.13 -24.86 -5.72
N LYS A 82 2.30 -25.48 -5.73
CA LYS A 82 3.16 -25.58 -4.56
C LYS A 82 3.99 -24.31 -4.43
N LYS A 83 4.31 -23.90 -3.21
CA LYS A 83 5.19 -22.74 -2.91
C LYS A 83 6.50 -22.74 -3.70
N LYS A 84 7.07 -23.93 -3.97
CA LYS A 84 8.31 -24.10 -4.77
C LYS A 84 8.16 -23.77 -6.25
N GLN A 85 6.95 -23.79 -6.79
CA GLN A 85 6.66 -23.50 -8.21
C GLN A 85 6.51 -22.00 -8.46
N ILE A 86 6.37 -21.19 -7.41
CA ILE A 86 6.46 -19.75 -7.52
C ILE A 86 7.91 -19.43 -7.86
N HIS A 87 8.16 -18.57 -8.86
CA HIS A 87 9.52 -18.21 -9.30
C HIS A 87 9.99 -16.96 -8.57
N GLU A 88 9.17 -15.91 -8.61
CA GLU A 88 9.44 -14.63 -7.97
C GLU A 88 8.26 -14.19 -7.11
N VAL A 89 8.56 -13.39 -6.09
CA VAL A 89 7.54 -12.76 -5.24
C VAL A 89 7.84 -11.27 -5.26
N ILE A 90 6.95 -10.50 -5.88
CA ILE A 90 7.05 -9.04 -5.96
C ILE A 90 6.10 -8.47 -4.91
N LEU A 91 6.59 -7.54 -4.11
CA LEU A 91 5.78 -6.85 -3.11
C LEU A 91 5.35 -5.49 -3.63
N THR A 92 4.06 -5.16 -3.50
CA THR A 92 3.49 -3.90 -3.97
C THR A 92 2.75 -3.17 -2.84
N GLY A 93 2.65 -1.85 -2.97
CA GLY A 93 1.92 -0.97 -2.06
C GLY A 93 2.78 -0.42 -0.92
N GLY A 94 2.53 0.85 -0.54
CA GLY A 94 3.30 1.56 0.50
C GLY A 94 3.12 1.02 1.93
N GLY A 95 2.20 0.07 2.14
CA GLY A 95 2.03 -0.65 3.40
C GLY A 95 3.00 -1.82 3.61
N ALA A 96 3.88 -2.07 2.64
CA ALA A 96 4.91 -3.10 2.61
C ALA A 96 6.03 -2.87 3.65
N ASN A 97 5.65 -2.87 4.93
CA ASN A 97 6.57 -2.75 6.06
C ASN A 97 7.57 -3.93 6.06
N MET A 98 8.78 -3.70 6.58
CA MET A 98 9.84 -4.70 6.77
C MET A 98 9.32 -5.99 7.42
N LYS A 99 8.35 -5.91 8.34
CA LYS A 99 7.79 -7.11 8.97
C LYS A 99 6.91 -7.97 8.07
N VAL A 100 6.15 -7.35 7.17
CA VAL A 100 5.37 -8.08 6.15
C VAL A 100 6.31 -8.84 5.23
N GLN A 101 7.45 -8.21 4.89
CA GLN A 101 8.50 -8.85 4.09
C GLN A 101 9.04 -10.09 4.81
N GLU A 102 9.37 -10.00 6.09
CA GLU A 102 9.86 -11.14 6.89
C GLU A 102 8.84 -12.29 6.93
N ILE A 103 7.56 -11.98 7.18
CA ILE A 103 6.49 -13.00 7.21
C ILE A 103 6.35 -13.68 5.85
N LEU A 104 6.39 -12.92 4.76
CA LEU A 104 6.29 -13.47 3.40
C LEU A 104 7.53 -14.28 3.00
N GLN A 105 8.73 -13.83 3.36
CA GLN A 105 9.96 -14.61 3.15
C GLN A 105 9.88 -15.95 3.89
N ASN A 106 9.49 -15.93 5.16
CA ASN A 106 9.27 -17.15 5.95
C ASN A 106 8.19 -18.04 5.32
N PHE A 107 7.10 -17.44 4.83
CA PHE A 107 6.02 -18.16 4.15
C PHE A 107 6.50 -18.90 2.90
N PHE A 108 7.38 -18.28 2.10
CA PHE A 108 7.97 -18.84 0.88
C PHE A 108 9.31 -19.54 1.13
N ASN A 109 9.54 -20.08 2.32
CA ASN A 109 10.71 -20.88 2.69
C ASN A 109 12.06 -20.13 2.56
N GLY A 110 12.09 -18.85 2.93
CA GLY A 110 13.28 -18.01 2.90
C GLY A 110 13.62 -17.49 1.51
N LYS A 111 12.67 -17.52 0.57
CA LYS A 111 12.86 -16.93 -0.76
C LYS A 111 12.97 -15.41 -0.66
N ASP A 112 13.96 -14.85 -1.35
CA ASP A 112 14.13 -13.41 -1.49
C ASP A 112 12.97 -12.76 -2.24
N LEU A 113 12.51 -11.63 -1.73
CA LEU A 113 11.48 -10.82 -2.38
C LEU A 113 12.15 -9.96 -3.45
N ASN A 114 11.54 -9.88 -4.63
CA ASN A 114 12.03 -9.02 -5.69
C ASN A 114 11.68 -7.56 -5.36
N GLN A 115 12.71 -6.74 -5.17
CA GLN A 115 12.64 -5.31 -4.86
C GLN A 115 13.29 -4.46 -5.96
N SER A 116 13.33 -4.95 -7.20
CA SER A 116 13.94 -4.23 -8.34
C SER A 116 13.23 -2.91 -8.67
N ILE A 117 11.96 -2.79 -8.26
CA ILE A 117 11.14 -1.57 -8.39
C ILE A 117 10.60 -1.24 -6.99
N PRO A 118 10.62 0.04 -6.55
CA PRO A 118 10.00 0.45 -5.30
C PRO A 118 8.52 0.01 -5.21
N PRO A 119 8.07 -0.63 -4.12
CA PRO A 119 6.71 -1.17 -3.98
C PRO A 119 5.59 -0.16 -4.27
N GLU A 120 5.81 1.11 -3.96
CA GLU A 120 4.93 2.24 -4.21
C GLU A 120 4.81 2.62 -5.69
N GLU A 121 5.80 2.29 -6.52
CA GLU A 121 5.87 2.62 -7.94
C GLU A 121 5.46 1.46 -8.85
N VAL A 122 5.47 0.21 -8.35
CA VAL A 122 5.17 -0.99 -9.16
C VAL A 122 3.84 -0.87 -9.92
N ILE A 123 2.80 -0.36 -9.25
CA ILE A 123 1.46 -0.22 -9.85
C ILE A 123 1.46 0.82 -10.96
N ALA A 124 2.07 1.99 -10.72
CA ALA A 124 2.15 3.07 -11.71
C ALA A 124 2.98 2.65 -12.93
N HIS A 125 4.09 1.94 -12.70
CA HIS A 125 4.93 1.42 -13.76
C HIS A 125 4.19 0.39 -14.63
N GLY A 126 3.49 -0.55 -13.99
CA GLY A 126 2.65 -1.53 -14.68
C GLY A 126 1.56 -0.85 -15.51
N ALA A 127 0.86 0.13 -14.94
CA ALA A 127 -0.16 0.90 -15.65
C ALA A 127 0.40 1.67 -16.87
N ALA A 128 1.58 2.27 -16.76
CA ALA A 128 2.21 2.98 -17.87
C ALA A 128 2.60 2.05 -19.02
N ILE A 129 3.16 0.86 -18.71
CA ILE A 129 3.46 -0.17 -19.73
C ILE A 129 2.16 -0.62 -20.41
N MET A 130 1.11 -0.85 -19.62
CA MET A 130 -0.21 -1.24 -20.12
C MET A 130 -0.79 -0.20 -21.08
N ALA A 131 -0.75 1.09 -20.71
CA ALA A 131 -1.17 2.17 -21.59
C ALA A 131 -0.36 2.19 -22.91
N ALA A 132 0.96 1.98 -22.84
CA ALA A 132 1.80 1.95 -24.03
C ALA A 132 1.46 0.78 -24.97
N VAL A 133 1.15 -0.41 -24.44
CA VAL A 133 0.73 -1.58 -25.23
C VAL A 133 -0.60 -1.31 -25.94
N LEU A 134 -1.58 -0.73 -25.23
CA LEU A 134 -2.89 -0.40 -25.79
C LEU A 134 -2.78 0.66 -26.91
N VAL A 135 -1.97 1.70 -26.71
CA VAL A 135 -1.75 2.75 -27.73
C VAL A 135 -1.05 2.19 -28.96
N LYS A 136 -0.03 1.34 -28.79
CA LYS A 136 0.71 0.74 -29.91
C LYS A 136 -0.06 -0.35 -30.66
N ARG A 137 -1.22 -0.79 -30.15
CA ARG A 137 -2.04 -1.90 -30.70
C ARG A 137 -1.21 -3.15 -31.00
N ASP A 138 -0.24 -3.45 -30.15
CA ASP A 138 0.62 -4.61 -30.35
C ASP A 138 -0.13 -5.87 -29.92
N LYS A 139 -0.63 -6.62 -30.91
CA LYS A 139 -1.49 -7.79 -30.70
C LYS A 139 -0.82 -8.90 -29.88
N GLN A 140 0.51 -9.06 -29.97
CA GLN A 140 1.23 -10.08 -29.21
C GLN A 140 1.27 -9.77 -27.70
N MET A 141 1.29 -8.50 -27.32
CA MET A 141 1.26 -8.09 -25.91
C MET A 141 -0.16 -8.03 -25.34
N GLN A 142 -1.18 -7.97 -26.19
CA GLN A 142 -2.59 -8.02 -25.77
C GLN A 142 -3.02 -9.43 -25.31
N GLU A 143 -2.43 -10.51 -25.85
CA GLU A 143 -2.74 -11.89 -25.46
C GLU A 143 -2.23 -12.27 -24.05
N LEU A 144 -1.30 -11.51 -23.47
CA LEU A 144 -0.85 -11.68 -22.08
C LEU A 144 -1.88 -11.22 -21.03
N LEU A 145 -3.03 -10.67 -21.45
CA LEU A 145 -3.97 -9.92 -20.61
C LEU A 145 -5.20 -10.70 -20.11
N ASP A 146 -5.37 -11.97 -20.51
CA ASP A 146 -6.55 -12.74 -20.09
C ASP A 146 -6.39 -13.30 -18.67
N VAL A 147 -6.69 -12.45 -17.69
CA VAL A 147 -7.18 -12.89 -16.39
C VAL A 147 -8.50 -12.18 -16.17
N GLU A 148 -9.62 -12.82 -16.51
CA GLU A 148 -10.92 -12.37 -16.02
C GLU A 148 -10.89 -12.48 -14.48
N PRO A 149 -11.02 -11.38 -13.73
CA PRO A 149 -11.11 -11.48 -12.28
C PRO A 149 -12.44 -12.13 -11.93
N GLU A 150 -12.43 -13.40 -11.54
CA GLU A 150 -13.60 -14.02 -10.90
C GLU A 150 -13.97 -13.21 -9.64
N GLU A 151 -15.10 -12.51 -9.69
CA GLU A 151 -15.86 -11.86 -8.61
C GLU A 151 -15.09 -11.40 -7.35
N TYR A 152 -14.04 -10.59 -7.52
CA TYR A 152 -13.50 -9.78 -6.42
C TYR A 152 -13.73 -8.29 -6.72
N ASN A 153 -14.96 -7.80 -6.47
CA ASN A 153 -15.37 -6.38 -6.45
C ASN A 153 -14.45 -5.42 -7.23
N THR A 154 -14.35 -5.61 -8.55
CA THR A 154 -13.67 -4.67 -9.44
C THR A 154 -14.66 -3.58 -9.83
N PHE A 155 -14.31 -2.33 -9.51
CA PHE A 155 -14.94 -1.16 -10.11
C PHE A 155 -14.64 -1.24 -11.61
N GLU A 156 -15.61 -1.66 -12.42
CA GLU A 156 -15.48 -1.64 -13.88
C GLU A 156 -15.37 -0.18 -14.31
N LEU A 157 -14.20 0.22 -14.80
CA LEU A 157 -14.01 1.52 -15.41
C LEU A 157 -14.62 1.48 -16.82
N THR A 158 -15.57 2.37 -17.10
CA THR A 158 -16.12 2.48 -18.45
C THR A 158 -15.04 2.97 -19.41
N PRO A 159 -15.13 2.66 -20.72
CA PRO A 159 -14.18 3.17 -21.72
C PRO A 159 -14.03 4.71 -21.69
N GLU A 160 -15.10 5.41 -21.31
CA GLU A 160 -15.10 6.88 -21.15
C GLU A 160 -14.24 7.33 -19.95
N GLN A 161 -14.22 6.56 -18.87
CA GLN A 161 -13.38 6.84 -17.70
C GLN A 161 -11.90 6.61 -18.03
N VAL A 162 -11.59 5.59 -18.84
CA VAL A 162 -10.22 5.35 -19.33
C VAL A 162 -9.76 6.50 -20.22
N ASP A 163 -10.59 6.94 -21.16
CA ASP A 163 -10.28 8.09 -22.03
C ASP A 163 -10.07 9.40 -21.25
N ALA A 164 -10.84 9.61 -20.18
CA ALA A 164 -10.66 10.76 -19.29
C ALA A 164 -9.31 10.70 -18.56
N MET A 165 -8.91 9.53 -18.05
CA MET A 165 -7.63 9.33 -17.38
C MET A 165 -6.45 9.52 -18.34
N VAL A 166 -6.56 9.05 -19.58
CA VAL A 166 -5.52 9.25 -20.61
C VAL A 166 -5.35 10.74 -20.93
N LYS A 167 -6.45 11.48 -21.10
CA LYS A 167 -6.39 12.93 -21.33
C LYS A 167 -5.78 13.68 -20.14
N GLU A 168 -6.10 13.27 -18.92
CA GLU A 168 -5.51 13.87 -17.72
C GLU A 168 -3.99 13.62 -17.67
N ALA A 169 -3.55 12.40 -17.98
CA ALA A 169 -2.13 12.05 -18.05
C ALA A 169 -1.38 12.82 -19.16
N GLU A 170 -2.00 13.04 -20.31
CA GLU A 170 -1.44 13.88 -21.38
C GLU A 170 -1.33 15.35 -20.96
N MET A 171 -2.33 15.87 -20.25
CA MET A 171 -2.29 17.22 -19.68
C MET A 171 -1.12 17.37 -18.68
N TYR A 172 -0.89 16.39 -17.79
CA TYR A 172 0.27 16.42 -16.88
C TYR A 172 1.60 16.35 -17.62
N LYS A 173 1.65 15.68 -18.78
CA LYS A 173 2.86 15.61 -19.62
C LYS A 173 3.17 16.96 -20.28
N GLU A 174 2.16 17.69 -20.74
CA GLU A 174 2.34 19.05 -21.26
C GLU A 174 2.79 20.02 -20.15
N VAL A 175 2.18 19.93 -18.96
CA VAL A 175 2.56 20.74 -17.79
C VAL A 175 4.01 20.43 -17.36
N ALA A 176 4.39 19.15 -17.27
CA ALA A 176 5.75 18.75 -16.93
C ALA A 176 6.78 19.15 -18.00
N SER A 177 6.39 19.22 -19.28
CA SER A 177 7.24 19.73 -20.35
C SER A 177 7.38 21.25 -20.37
N SER A 178 6.54 21.96 -19.61
CA SER A 178 6.55 23.42 -19.46
C SER A 178 7.20 23.92 -18.17
N MET A 179 7.62 23.01 -17.29
CA MET A 179 8.41 23.34 -16.09
C MET A 179 9.90 23.19 -16.44
N ASP A 180 10.59 24.32 -16.62
CA ASP A 180 12.04 24.36 -16.73
C ASP A 180 12.67 23.88 -15.41
N VAL A 181 13.65 22.99 -15.52
CA VAL A 181 14.33 22.30 -14.40
C VAL A 181 15.21 23.26 -13.57
N ASP A 182 15.27 24.54 -13.94
CA ASP A 182 16.15 25.55 -13.33
C ASP A 182 15.50 26.36 -12.18
N ASP A 183 14.23 26.13 -11.83
CA ASP A 183 13.52 26.85 -10.74
C ASP A 183 13.36 26.03 -9.45
N LEU A 184 14.18 25.00 -9.23
CA LEU A 184 14.26 24.26 -7.97
C LEU A 184 15.53 24.62 -7.20
N ASP A 185 15.53 25.81 -6.59
CA ASP A 185 16.39 26.18 -5.45
C ASP A 185 15.74 25.76 -4.11
#